data_AF-A0A812GVB4-F1
#
_entry.id   AF-A0A812GVB4-F1
#
_cell.length_a   1.000
_cell.length_b   1.000
_cell.length_c   1.000
_cell.angle_alpha   90.00
_cell.angle_beta   90.00
_cell.angle_gamma   90.00
#
_symmetry.space_group_name_H-M   'P 1'
#
loop_
_entity.id
_entity.type
_entity.pdbx_description
1 polymer ?
#
loop_
_entity_poly.entity_id
_entity_poly.type
_entity_poly.pdbx_seq_one_letter_code
_entity_poly.pdbx_strand_id
1 'polypeptide(L)'
;MSFIQILAMKTQSEIESDLRDLEYHFTMWELEFKLKHSKLIEEESEDEDRESEDTRIYYGMRRAMIDNIHKPIYVKSTLVMLFSVLDISLHKVGEFLSEVNEVDDRSKTGFGLDRSYKYLKKNFDIALDEIDQDSWIFLKSTNAVRNCIVHAGSETTYLSTRDKTAVEKLADTNSGVSVSKFGRITVSYELVEEVFHSIKHLLEVLIVQQIEPHRNTA
;
A
#
# COMPACT_ATOMS: atom_id res chain seq x y z
N MET A 1 34.19 -4.84 11.62
CA MET A 1 32.86 -4.35 11.21
C MET A 1 32.43 -3.35 12.26
N SER A 2 32.20 -2.08 11.88
CA SER A 2 31.82 -1.02 12.81
C SER A 2 30.37 -1.19 13.29
N PHE A 3 30.01 -0.57 14.42
CA PHE A 3 28.64 -0.57 14.91
C PHE A 3 27.65 0.00 13.87
N ILE A 4 28.05 1.08 13.18
CA ILE A 4 27.28 1.71 12.10
C ILE A 4 27.03 0.73 10.94
N GLN A 5 28.05 -0.05 10.54
CA GLN A 5 27.89 -1.06 9.49
C GLN A 5 26.88 -2.15 9.87
N ILE A 6 26.91 -2.60 11.13
CA ILE A 6 25.95 -3.61 11.63
C ILE A 6 24.53 -3.05 11.61
N LEU A 7 24.35 -1.79 12.05
CA LEU A 7 23.06 -1.13 12.09
C LEU A 7 22.48 -0.91 10.68
N ALA A 8 23.32 -0.51 9.72
CA ALA A 8 22.94 -0.34 8.32
C ALA A 8 22.46 -1.66 7.71
N MET A 9 23.23 -2.75 7.91
CA MET A 9 22.86 -4.08 7.41
C MET A 9 21.55 -4.59 8.02
N LYS A 10 21.34 -4.37 9.33
CA LYS A 10 20.11 -4.75 10.01
C LYS A 10 18.90 -4.00 9.45
N THR A 11 18.99 -2.67 9.34
CA THR A 11 17.89 -1.81 8.84
C THR A 11 17.49 -2.19 7.41
N GLN A 12 18.49 -2.38 6.52
CA GLN A 12 18.25 -2.84 5.16
C GLN A 12 17.55 -4.19 5.15
N SER A 13 18.08 -5.18 5.88
CA SER A 13 17.51 -6.53 5.93
C SER A 13 16.06 -6.54 6.43
N GLU A 14 15.72 -5.70 7.40
CA GLU A 14 14.36 -5.58 7.92
C GLU A 14 13.40 -4.99 6.87
N ILE A 15 13.77 -3.91 6.19
CA ILE A 15 12.92 -3.30 5.14
C ILE A 15 12.74 -4.26 3.97
N GLU A 16 13.81 -4.92 3.52
CA GLU A 16 13.71 -5.93 2.46
C GLU A 16 12.86 -7.13 2.88
N SER A 17 12.88 -7.52 4.15
CA SER A 17 12.00 -8.59 4.66
C SER A 17 10.54 -8.17 4.60
N ASP A 18 10.21 -6.97 5.08
CA ASP A 18 8.85 -6.44 5.03
C ASP A 18 8.32 -6.38 3.58
N LEU A 19 9.16 -5.97 2.62
CA LEU A 19 8.81 -5.96 1.20
C LEU A 19 8.59 -7.35 0.61
N ARG A 20 9.41 -8.34 0.98
CA ARG A 20 9.23 -9.74 0.54
C ARG A 20 7.95 -10.35 1.09
N ASP A 21 7.65 -10.11 2.37
CA ASP A 21 6.44 -10.62 3.01
C ASP A 21 5.19 -10.01 2.35
N LEU A 22 5.23 -8.72 2.02
CA LEU A 22 4.19 -8.05 1.24
C LEU A 22 4.02 -8.67 -0.17
N GLU A 23 5.12 -8.86 -0.89
CA GLU A 23 5.11 -9.42 -2.25
C GLU A 23 4.52 -10.84 -2.25
N TYR A 24 4.89 -11.64 -1.24
CA TYR A 24 4.32 -12.96 -1.02
C TYR A 24 2.82 -12.89 -0.76
N HIS A 25 2.36 -12.06 0.18
CA HIS A 25 0.95 -11.88 0.48
C HIS A 25 0.14 -11.44 -0.75
N PHE A 26 0.68 -10.48 -1.51
CA PHE A 26 0.06 -9.97 -2.72
C PHE A 26 -0.13 -11.09 -3.76
N THR A 27 0.92 -11.86 -4.03
CA THR A 27 0.92 -12.98 -4.97
C THR A 27 -0.01 -14.11 -4.53
N MET A 28 0.07 -14.52 -3.27
CA MET A 28 -0.72 -15.63 -2.74
C MET A 28 -2.21 -15.36 -2.83
N TRP A 29 -2.64 -14.14 -2.52
CA TRP A 29 -4.05 -13.80 -2.64
C TRP A 29 -4.54 -13.82 -4.08
N GLU A 30 -3.76 -13.29 -5.03
CA GLU A 30 -4.17 -13.28 -6.43
C GLU A 30 -4.38 -14.72 -6.93
N LEU A 31 -3.49 -15.63 -6.52
CA LEU A 31 -3.62 -17.06 -6.78
C LEU A 31 -4.85 -17.67 -6.10
N GLU A 32 -5.11 -17.37 -4.83
CA GLU A 32 -6.29 -17.85 -4.11
C GLU A 32 -7.59 -17.39 -4.79
N PHE A 33 -7.64 -16.16 -5.27
CA PHE A 33 -8.80 -15.61 -5.96
C PHE A 33 -9.02 -16.28 -7.31
N LYS A 34 -7.97 -16.43 -8.12
CA LYS A 34 -8.00 -17.17 -9.40
C LYS A 34 -8.45 -18.61 -9.17
N LEU A 35 -7.91 -19.28 -8.16
CA LEU A 35 -8.28 -20.65 -7.80
C LEU A 35 -9.75 -20.76 -7.38
N LYS A 36 -10.24 -19.81 -6.58
CA LYS A 36 -11.63 -19.79 -6.12
C LYS A 36 -12.62 -19.60 -7.27
N HIS A 37 -12.27 -18.76 -8.25
CA HIS A 37 -13.05 -18.64 -9.48
C HIS A 37 -13.00 -19.91 -10.33
N SER A 38 -11.82 -20.51 -10.54
CA SER A 38 -11.68 -21.75 -11.33
C SER A 38 -12.55 -22.85 -10.74
N LYS A 39 -12.43 -23.09 -9.43
CA LYS A 39 -13.23 -24.09 -8.72
C LYS A 39 -14.73 -23.85 -8.84
N LEU A 40 -15.16 -22.59 -8.77
CA LEU A 40 -16.58 -22.27 -8.93
C LEU A 40 -17.10 -22.57 -10.34
N ILE A 41 -16.27 -22.34 -11.36
CA ILE A 41 -16.59 -22.64 -12.77
C ILE A 41 -16.63 -24.17 -12.98
N GLU A 42 -15.66 -24.89 -12.40
CA GLU A 42 -15.63 -26.36 -12.44
C GLU A 42 -16.88 -26.94 -11.76
N GLU A 43 -17.21 -26.51 -10.54
CA GLU A 43 -18.41 -26.90 -9.81
C GLU A 43 -19.70 -26.65 -10.64
N GLU A 44 -19.84 -25.47 -11.25
CA GLU A 44 -21.00 -25.16 -12.11
C GLU A 44 -21.04 -26.01 -13.38
N SER A 45 -19.89 -26.41 -13.91
CA SER A 45 -19.80 -27.23 -15.12
C SER A 45 -20.12 -28.71 -14.88
N GLU A 46 -19.82 -29.19 -13.67
CA GLU A 46 -20.08 -30.56 -13.21
C GLU A 46 -21.49 -30.74 -12.65
N ASP A 47 -22.21 -29.65 -12.40
CA ASP A 47 -23.59 -29.68 -11.92
C ASP A 47 -24.54 -30.19 -13.01
N GLU A 48 -25.14 -31.36 -12.76
CA GLU A 48 -26.08 -32.03 -13.69
C GLU A 48 -27.33 -31.16 -13.97
N ASP A 49 -27.69 -30.28 -13.03
CA ASP A 49 -28.86 -29.39 -13.10
C ASP A 49 -28.49 -27.94 -13.45
N ARG A 50 -27.34 -27.69 -14.09
CA ARG A 50 -26.82 -26.33 -14.40
C ARG A 50 -27.78 -25.40 -15.17
N GLU A 51 -28.74 -25.95 -15.90
CA GLU A 51 -29.75 -25.16 -16.62
C GLU A 51 -30.94 -24.74 -15.74
N SER A 52 -31.07 -25.36 -14.56
CA SER A 52 -32.10 -25.01 -13.60
C SER A 52 -31.91 -23.57 -13.11
N GLU A 53 -33.03 -22.90 -12.83
CA GLU A 53 -33.00 -21.52 -12.35
C GLU A 53 -32.35 -21.42 -10.97
N ASP A 54 -32.59 -22.39 -10.09
CA ASP A 54 -32.00 -22.44 -8.75
C ASP A 54 -30.46 -22.57 -8.81
N THR A 55 -29.95 -23.46 -9.67
CA THR A 55 -28.50 -23.64 -9.86
C THR A 55 -27.85 -22.37 -10.41
N ARG A 56 -28.48 -21.71 -11.39
CA ARG A 56 -27.99 -20.44 -11.95
C ARG A 56 -27.98 -19.32 -10.90
N ILE A 57 -29.00 -19.23 -10.06
CA ILE A 57 -29.07 -18.27 -8.97
C ILE A 57 -27.96 -18.55 -7.95
N TYR A 58 -27.77 -19.81 -7.55
CA TYR A 58 -26.73 -20.21 -6.59
C TYR A 58 -25.32 -19.80 -7.05
N TYR A 59 -24.91 -20.21 -8.25
CA TYR A 59 -23.58 -19.87 -8.78
C TYR A 59 -23.45 -18.37 -9.07
N GLY A 60 -24.53 -17.71 -9.51
CA GLY A 60 -24.59 -16.26 -9.66
C GLY A 60 -24.33 -15.51 -8.35
N MET A 61 -24.96 -15.93 -7.25
CA MET A 61 -24.73 -15.36 -5.92
C MET A 61 -23.29 -15.58 -5.43
N ARG A 62 -22.71 -16.77 -5.67
CA ARG A 62 -21.32 -17.04 -5.27
C ARG A 62 -20.31 -16.21 -6.06
N ARG A 63 -20.49 -16.06 -7.38
CA ARG A 63 -19.70 -15.12 -8.19
C ARG A 63 -19.81 -13.70 -7.64
N ALA A 64 -21.03 -13.23 -7.42
CA ALA A 64 -21.27 -11.89 -6.88
C ALA A 64 -20.62 -11.70 -5.49
N MET A 65 -20.60 -12.71 -4.63
CA MET A 65 -19.93 -12.66 -3.34
C MET A 65 -18.40 -12.54 -3.49
N ILE A 66 -17.82 -13.26 -4.44
CA ILE A 66 -16.38 -13.20 -4.72
C ILE A 66 -16.02 -11.82 -5.28
N ASP A 67 -16.73 -11.36 -6.31
CA ASP A 67 -16.41 -10.14 -7.05
C ASP A 67 -16.77 -8.84 -6.32
N ASN A 68 -17.89 -8.82 -5.59
CA ASN A 68 -18.41 -7.59 -4.98
C ASN A 68 -18.16 -7.47 -3.48
N ILE A 69 -17.73 -8.56 -2.81
CA ILE A 69 -17.48 -8.56 -1.36
C ILE A 69 -16.02 -8.91 -1.07
N HIS A 70 -15.58 -10.12 -1.42
CA HIS A 70 -14.24 -10.58 -1.05
C HIS A 70 -13.13 -9.77 -1.75
N LYS A 71 -13.23 -9.57 -3.06
CA LYS A 71 -12.22 -8.81 -3.82
C LYS A 71 -12.08 -7.37 -3.33
N PRO A 72 -13.17 -6.57 -3.19
CA PRO A 72 -13.06 -5.21 -2.69
C PRO A 72 -12.51 -5.11 -1.27
N ILE A 73 -12.86 -6.04 -0.37
CA ILE A 73 -12.31 -6.07 1.00
C ILE A 73 -10.80 -6.26 0.95
N TYR A 74 -10.33 -7.23 0.17
CA TYR A 74 -8.91 -7.49 0.08
C TYR A 74 -8.15 -6.31 -0.51
N VAL A 75 -8.55 -5.82 -1.69
CA VAL A 75 -7.88 -4.71 -2.37
C VAL A 75 -7.73 -3.50 -1.44
N LYS A 76 -8.80 -3.16 -0.70
CA LYS A 76 -8.78 -2.07 0.28
C LYS A 76 -7.86 -2.36 1.46
N SER A 77 -7.90 -3.57 2.02
CA SER A 77 -7.06 -3.96 3.16
C SER A 77 -5.57 -3.95 2.78
N THR A 78 -5.26 -4.45 1.60
CA THR A 78 -3.89 -4.46 1.04
C THR A 78 -3.38 -3.04 0.81
N LEU A 79 -4.20 -2.15 0.25
CA LEU A 79 -3.81 -0.74 0.13
C LEU A 79 -3.47 -0.12 1.50
N VAL A 80 -4.28 -0.39 2.52
CA VAL A 80 -4.01 0.10 3.90
C VAL A 80 -2.71 -0.48 4.45
N MET A 81 -2.47 -1.78 4.23
CA MET A 81 -1.25 -2.47 4.64
C MET A 81 -0.01 -1.90 3.96
N LEU A 82 -0.04 -1.67 2.65
CA LEU A 82 1.06 -1.07 1.89
C LEU A 82 1.49 0.27 2.47
N PHE A 83 0.54 1.18 2.73
CA PHE A 83 0.85 2.47 3.36
C PHE A 83 1.38 2.33 4.80
N SER A 84 0.99 1.27 5.51
CA SER A 84 1.50 1.01 6.85
C SER A 84 2.95 0.54 6.81
N VAL A 85 3.30 -0.32 5.84
CA VAL A 85 4.70 -0.73 5.62
C VAL A 85 5.56 0.44 5.18
N LEU A 86 5.09 1.28 4.24
CA LEU A 86 5.82 2.48 3.86
C LEU A 86 6.12 3.36 5.09
N ASP A 87 5.14 3.60 5.94
CA ASP A 87 5.31 4.42 7.14
C ASP A 87 6.31 3.81 8.14
N ILE A 88 6.21 2.50 8.40
CA ILE A 88 7.15 1.77 9.25
C ILE A 88 8.57 1.81 8.69
N SER A 89 8.74 1.58 7.38
CA SER A 89 10.04 1.59 6.73
C SER A 89 10.70 2.97 6.76
N LEU A 90 9.94 4.05 6.50
CA LEU A 90 10.45 5.42 6.63
C LEU A 90 10.84 5.74 8.08
N HIS A 91 10.09 5.21 9.05
CA HIS A 91 10.46 5.35 10.46
C HIS A 91 11.78 4.64 10.76
N LYS A 92 11.94 3.37 10.34
CA LYS A 92 13.20 2.61 10.50
C LYS A 92 14.40 3.34 9.91
N VAL A 93 14.25 3.92 8.71
CA VAL A 93 15.31 4.76 8.10
C VAL A 93 15.61 5.98 8.97
N GLY A 94 14.59 6.67 9.46
CA GLY A 94 14.75 7.82 10.33
C GLY A 94 15.40 7.49 11.68
N GLU A 95 15.15 6.31 12.23
CA GLU A 95 15.81 5.83 13.45
C GLU A 95 17.28 5.50 13.20
N PHE A 96 17.56 4.78 12.11
CA PHE A 96 18.94 4.51 11.68
C PHE A 96 19.76 5.80 11.55
N LEU A 97 19.23 6.80 10.84
CA LEU A 97 19.93 8.07 10.61
C LEU A 97 20.10 8.88 11.90
N SER A 98 19.13 8.81 12.81
CA SER A 98 19.22 9.45 14.14
C SER A 98 20.35 8.83 14.96
N GLU A 99 20.49 7.50 14.94
CA GLU A 99 21.57 6.81 15.63
C GLU A 99 22.95 7.11 15.01
N VAL A 100 23.05 7.12 13.67
CA VAL A 100 24.32 7.40 12.98
C VAL A 100 24.79 8.84 13.16
N ASN A 101 23.87 9.81 13.17
CA ASN A 101 24.21 11.24 13.27
C ASN A 101 24.12 11.78 14.72
N GLU A 102 23.90 10.92 15.70
CA GLU A 102 23.75 11.27 17.13
C GLU A 102 22.68 12.36 17.37
N VAL A 103 21.60 12.35 16.58
CA VAL A 103 20.49 13.31 16.70
C VAL A 103 19.49 12.77 17.71
N ASP A 104 19.49 13.29 18.93
CA ASP A 104 18.47 13.01 19.95
C ASP A 104 17.21 13.85 19.68
N ASP A 105 16.26 13.28 18.93
CA ASP A 105 14.97 13.92 18.70
C ASP A 105 13.85 13.19 19.43
N ARG A 106 13.48 13.70 20.60
CA ARG A 106 12.29 13.28 21.37
C ARG A 106 10.98 13.50 20.61
N SER A 107 10.99 14.14 19.44
CA SER A 107 9.83 14.28 18.56
C SER A 107 9.56 13.06 17.67
N LYS A 108 10.24 11.92 17.90
CA LYS A 108 9.93 10.58 17.38
C LYS A 108 8.46 10.11 17.54
N THR A 109 7.58 10.91 18.15
CA THR A 109 6.21 10.52 18.47
C THR A 109 5.26 10.71 17.28
N GLY A 110 5.26 9.74 16.36
CA GLY A 110 4.02 9.38 15.68
C GLY A 110 4.19 8.77 14.29
N PHE A 111 3.33 7.78 14.05
CA PHE A 111 3.07 7.17 12.76
C PHE A 111 2.31 8.14 11.84
N GLY A 112 2.62 8.09 10.55
CA GLY A 112 1.93 8.80 9.48
C GLY A 112 2.89 9.33 8.42
N LEU A 113 2.57 9.04 7.16
CA LEU A 113 3.40 9.36 5.99
C LEU A 113 3.92 10.82 5.95
N ASP A 114 3.06 11.79 6.27
CA ASP A 114 3.42 13.22 6.28
C ASP A 114 4.37 13.59 7.44
N ARG A 115 4.24 12.90 8.59
CA ARG A 115 5.15 13.09 9.73
C ARG A 115 6.52 12.50 9.42
N SER A 116 6.54 11.27 8.90
CA SER A 116 7.77 10.57 8.49
C SER A 116 8.54 11.39 7.44
N TYR A 117 7.86 11.91 6.42
CA TYR A 117 8.47 12.81 5.43
C TYR A 117 9.04 14.09 6.06
N LYS A 118 8.26 14.80 6.90
CA LYS A 118 8.74 16.04 7.55
C LYS A 118 9.93 15.79 8.46
N TYR A 119 9.95 14.67 9.17
CA TYR A 119 11.06 14.29 10.04
C TYR A 119 12.34 14.06 9.23
N LEU A 120 12.26 13.24 8.18
CA LEU A 120 13.40 12.96 7.29
C LEU A 120 13.94 14.25 6.64
N LYS A 121 13.06 15.10 6.12
CA LYS A 121 13.43 16.36 5.49
C LYS A 121 14.06 17.35 6.47
N LYS A 122 13.48 17.50 7.66
CA LYS A 122 13.94 18.49 8.65
C LYS A 122 15.28 18.12 9.28
N ASN A 123 15.44 16.85 9.64
CA ASN A 123 16.57 16.42 10.49
C ASN A 123 17.73 15.85 9.68
N PHE A 124 17.49 15.38 8.44
CA PHE A 124 18.51 14.75 7.61
C PHE A 124 18.59 15.32 6.18
N ASP A 125 17.83 16.38 5.87
CA ASP A 125 17.74 16.99 4.54
C ASP A 125 17.30 16.01 3.43
N ILE A 126 16.52 14.99 3.82
CA ILE A 126 16.00 13.98 2.90
C ILE A 126 14.61 14.38 2.43
N ALA A 127 14.53 14.93 1.22
CA ALA A 127 13.30 15.24 0.53
C ALA A 127 12.90 14.07 -0.39
N LEU A 128 11.91 13.26 -0.01
CA LEU A 128 11.42 12.13 -0.82
C LEU A 128 10.94 12.55 -2.23
N ASP A 129 10.43 13.77 -2.37
CA ASP A 129 10.06 14.39 -3.66
C ASP A 129 11.26 14.71 -4.56
N GLU A 130 12.48 14.78 -4.01
CA GLU A 130 13.72 14.99 -4.76
C GLU A 130 14.43 13.66 -5.06
N ILE A 131 14.16 12.63 -4.26
CA ILE A 131 14.67 11.26 -4.47
C ILE A 131 13.92 10.56 -5.60
N ASP A 132 12.59 10.57 -5.55
CA ASP A 132 11.71 10.00 -6.56
C ASP A 132 10.39 10.77 -6.57
N GLN A 133 10.39 11.82 -7.39
CA GLN A 133 9.27 12.74 -7.49
C GLN A 133 7.97 12.05 -7.91
N ASP A 134 8.05 11.18 -8.91
CA ASP A 134 6.87 10.59 -9.55
C ASP A 134 6.19 9.61 -8.60
N SER A 135 6.95 8.66 -8.02
CA SER A 135 6.41 7.72 -7.03
C SER A 135 5.88 8.46 -5.81
N TRP A 136 6.59 9.48 -5.32
CA TRP A 136 6.17 10.19 -4.13
C TRP A 136 4.88 11.00 -4.33
N ILE A 137 4.74 11.70 -5.45
CA ILE A 137 3.51 12.44 -5.78
C ILE A 137 2.32 11.48 -5.92
N PHE A 138 2.54 10.36 -6.60
CA PHE A 138 1.53 9.32 -6.74
C PHE A 138 1.10 8.77 -5.37
N LEU A 139 2.05 8.36 -4.53
CA LEU A 139 1.78 7.82 -3.20
C LEU A 139 1.06 8.84 -2.30
N LYS A 140 1.46 10.12 -2.32
CA LYS A 140 0.75 11.19 -1.59
C LYS A 140 -0.70 11.31 -2.03
N SER A 141 -0.94 11.28 -3.35
CA SER A 141 -2.28 11.41 -3.92
C SER A 141 -3.14 10.21 -3.52
N THR A 142 -2.61 9.00 -3.65
CA THR A 142 -3.30 7.75 -3.29
C THR A 142 -3.51 7.60 -1.78
N ASN A 143 -2.70 8.23 -0.93
CA ASN A 143 -2.92 8.26 0.52
C ASN A 143 -4.26 8.90 0.90
N ALA A 144 -4.81 9.82 0.08
CA ALA A 144 -6.14 10.36 0.30
C ALA A 144 -7.24 9.27 0.19
N VAL A 145 -7.10 8.37 -0.78
CA VAL A 145 -7.99 7.21 -0.96
C VAL A 145 -7.84 6.24 0.21
N ARG A 146 -6.60 5.93 0.62
CA ARG A 146 -6.34 5.12 1.82
C ARG A 146 -7.01 5.71 3.05
N ASN A 147 -6.90 7.03 3.25
CA ASN A 147 -7.54 7.71 4.38
C ASN A 147 -9.07 7.67 4.30
N CYS A 148 -9.66 7.76 3.10
CA CYS A 148 -11.09 7.56 2.89
C CYS A 148 -11.54 6.14 3.27
N ILE A 149 -10.76 5.12 2.92
CA ILE A 149 -11.04 3.72 3.32
C ILE A 149 -11.03 3.60 4.84
N VAL A 150 -9.96 4.06 5.49
CA VAL A 150 -9.74 3.82 6.93
C VAL A 150 -10.67 4.65 7.81
N HIS A 151 -10.87 5.92 7.49
CA HIS A 151 -11.56 6.87 8.37
C HIS A 151 -13.00 7.13 7.98
N ALA A 152 -13.36 6.87 6.72
CA ALA A 152 -14.70 7.13 6.19
C ALA A 152 -15.38 5.86 5.63
N GLY A 153 -14.81 4.67 5.84
CA GLY A 153 -15.42 3.42 5.39
C GLY A 153 -15.62 3.34 3.87
N SER A 154 -14.79 4.05 3.09
CA SER A 154 -14.93 4.24 1.64
C SER A 154 -16.04 5.20 1.19
N GLU A 155 -16.60 6.03 2.06
CA GLU A 155 -17.66 6.99 1.69
C GLU A 155 -17.12 8.42 1.67
N THR A 156 -17.02 9.03 0.48
CA THR A 156 -16.51 10.41 0.34
C THR A 156 -17.41 11.45 0.99
N THR A 157 -18.67 11.11 1.24
CA THR A 157 -19.65 11.97 1.93
C THR A 157 -19.32 12.22 3.40
N TYR A 158 -18.49 11.36 4.02
CA TYR A 158 -18.01 11.54 5.39
C TYR A 158 -16.67 12.27 5.48
N LEU A 159 -16.09 12.65 4.34
CA LEU A 159 -14.85 13.42 4.29
C LEU A 159 -15.11 14.93 4.43
N SER A 160 -14.07 15.66 4.85
CA SER A 160 -14.04 17.11 4.68
C SER A 160 -14.11 17.47 3.19
N THR A 161 -14.60 18.67 2.84
CA THR A 161 -14.66 19.12 1.44
C THR A 161 -13.30 19.02 0.75
N ARG A 162 -12.22 19.39 1.45
CA ARG A 162 -10.85 19.32 0.91
C ARG A 162 -10.45 17.89 0.59
N ASP A 163 -10.66 16.95 1.52
CA ASP A 163 -10.21 15.58 1.36
C ASP A 163 -11.10 14.84 0.34
N LYS A 164 -12.40 15.18 0.27
CA LYS A 164 -13.31 14.75 -0.79
C LYS A 164 -12.81 15.17 -2.17
N THR A 165 -12.49 16.45 -2.36
CA THR A 165 -11.97 16.96 -3.64
C THR A 165 -10.66 16.28 -4.03
N ALA A 166 -9.79 15.96 -3.07
CA ALA A 166 -8.55 15.23 -3.34
C ALA A 166 -8.82 13.80 -3.89
N VAL A 167 -9.77 13.09 -3.28
CA VAL A 167 -10.17 11.75 -3.71
C VAL A 167 -10.86 11.79 -5.08
N GLU A 168 -11.79 12.72 -5.29
CA GLU A 168 -12.49 12.87 -6.58
C GLU A 168 -11.54 13.24 -7.71
N LYS A 169 -10.59 14.15 -7.47
CA LYS A 169 -9.55 14.49 -8.45
C LYS A 169 -8.69 13.29 -8.82
N LEU A 170 -8.33 12.44 -7.86
CA LEU A 170 -7.59 11.21 -8.18
C LEU A 170 -8.44 10.27 -9.03
N ALA A 171 -9.72 10.09 -8.70
CA ALA A 171 -10.63 9.26 -9.49
C ALA A 171 -10.84 9.78 -10.93
N ASP A 172 -10.79 11.10 -11.14
CA ASP A 172 -10.88 11.70 -12.48
C ASP A 172 -9.62 11.47 -13.33
N THR A 173 -8.47 11.22 -12.69
CA THR A 173 -7.16 11.16 -13.36
C THR A 173 -6.54 9.76 -13.39
N ASN A 174 -7.02 8.84 -12.55
CA ASN A 174 -6.51 7.49 -12.43
C ASN A 174 -7.66 6.48 -12.57
N SER A 175 -7.57 5.60 -13.58
CA SER A 175 -8.59 4.58 -13.87
C SER A 175 -8.75 3.51 -12.78
N GLY A 176 -7.78 3.40 -11.87
CA GLY A 176 -7.79 2.49 -10.74
C GLY A 176 -8.62 2.95 -9.54
N VAL A 177 -9.16 4.17 -9.57
CA VAL A 177 -10.09 4.68 -8.57
C VAL A 177 -11.37 5.14 -9.24
N SER A 178 -12.53 4.77 -8.68
CA SER A 178 -13.81 5.33 -9.11
C SER A 178 -14.65 5.74 -7.91
N VAL A 179 -15.44 6.79 -8.11
CA VAL A 179 -16.44 7.27 -7.13
C VAL A 179 -17.82 7.06 -7.71
N SER A 180 -18.64 6.27 -7.04
CA SER A 180 -20.02 6.06 -7.44
C SER A 180 -20.87 7.33 -7.28
N LYS A 181 -22.05 7.37 -7.91
CA LYS A 181 -23.03 8.45 -7.73
C LYS A 181 -23.45 8.70 -6.27
N PHE A 182 -23.26 7.72 -5.40
CA PHE A 182 -23.58 7.81 -3.97
C PHE A 182 -22.37 8.20 -3.11
N GLY A 183 -21.21 8.48 -3.72
CA GLY A 183 -19.99 8.88 -3.00
C GLY A 183 -19.12 7.71 -2.53
N ARG A 184 -19.48 6.47 -2.85
CA ARG A 184 -18.67 5.30 -2.48
C ARG A 184 -17.48 5.11 -3.41
N ILE A 185 -16.29 4.90 -2.85
CA ILE A 185 -15.07 4.60 -3.61
C ILE A 185 -14.91 3.10 -3.89
N THR A 186 -14.46 2.80 -5.09
CA THR A 186 -13.94 1.50 -5.53
C THR A 186 -12.49 1.68 -5.95
N VAL A 187 -11.67 0.70 -5.58
CA VAL A 187 -10.25 0.64 -5.91
C VAL A 187 -10.00 -0.61 -6.74
N SER A 188 -9.22 -0.49 -7.79
CA SER A 188 -8.83 -1.61 -8.65
C SER A 188 -7.59 -2.33 -8.09
N TYR A 189 -7.36 -3.55 -8.57
CA TYR A 189 -6.17 -4.31 -8.17
C TYR A 189 -4.89 -3.66 -8.75
N GLU A 190 -4.98 -3.17 -9.98
CA GLU A 190 -3.90 -2.53 -10.72
C GLU A 190 -3.38 -1.29 -10.00
N LEU A 191 -4.25 -0.49 -9.37
CA LEU A 191 -3.81 0.62 -8.51
C LEU A 191 -2.97 0.12 -7.33
N VAL A 192 -3.38 -0.98 -6.69
CA VAL A 192 -2.67 -1.51 -5.53
C VAL A 192 -1.30 -2.07 -5.95
N GLU A 193 -1.23 -2.71 -7.11
CA GLU A 193 0.02 -3.15 -7.73
C GLU A 193 0.94 -1.97 -8.04
N GLU A 194 0.43 -0.90 -8.63
CA GLU A 194 1.18 0.34 -8.89
C GLU A 194 1.71 0.95 -7.58
N VAL A 195 0.88 1.02 -6.53
CA VAL A 195 1.30 1.48 -5.20
C VAL A 195 2.40 0.60 -4.61
N PHE A 196 2.30 -0.72 -4.74
CA PHE A 196 3.34 -1.64 -4.29
C PHE A 196 4.66 -1.36 -5.00
N HIS A 197 4.66 -1.23 -6.33
CA HIS A 197 5.86 -0.94 -7.10
C HIS A 197 6.46 0.42 -6.77
N SER A 198 5.64 1.47 -6.61
CA SER A 198 6.12 2.80 -6.19
C SER A 198 6.74 2.77 -4.78
N ILE A 199 6.16 2.02 -3.83
CA ILE A 199 6.74 1.86 -2.49
C ILE A 199 8.07 1.12 -2.55
N LYS A 200 8.10 -0.01 -3.27
CA LYS A 200 9.30 -0.83 -3.43
C LYS A 200 10.44 0.00 -4.03
N HIS A 201 10.17 0.69 -5.14
CA HIS A 201 11.16 1.53 -5.81
C HIS A 201 11.66 2.66 -4.90
N LEU A 202 10.75 3.42 -4.28
CA LEU A 202 11.12 4.51 -3.37
C LEU A 202 12.01 4.04 -2.23
N LEU A 203 11.67 2.89 -1.60
CA LEU A 203 12.44 2.34 -0.50
C LEU A 203 13.80 1.78 -0.96
N GLU A 204 13.87 1.12 -2.11
CA GLU A 204 15.13 0.66 -2.71
C GLU A 204 16.09 1.82 -2.98
N VAL A 205 15.59 2.91 -3.59
CA VAL A 205 16.40 4.11 -3.85
C VAL A 205 16.85 4.75 -2.54
N LEU A 206 15.95 4.85 -1.54
CA LEU A 206 16.27 5.42 -0.23
C LEU A 206 17.35 4.60 0.50
N ILE A 207 17.26 3.26 0.46
CA ILE A 207 18.28 2.36 1.03
C ILE A 207 19.65 2.60 0.37
N VAL A 208 19.69 2.61 -0.97
CA VAL A 208 20.93 2.80 -1.72
C VAL A 208 21.57 4.15 -1.41
N GLN A 209 20.78 5.21 -1.32
CA GLN A 209 21.31 6.57 -1.10
C GLN A 209 21.68 6.86 0.34
N GLN A 210 20.95 6.29 1.32
CA GLN A 210 21.03 6.72 2.72
C GLN A 210 21.55 5.65 3.67
N ILE A 211 21.52 4.36 3.30
CA ILE A 211 21.97 3.26 4.16
C ILE A 211 23.27 2.63 3.63
N GLU A 212 23.34 2.30 2.35
CA GLU A 212 24.52 1.63 1.77
C GLU A 212 25.85 2.40 1.90
N PRO A 213 25.92 3.75 1.86
CA PRO A 213 27.17 4.47 2.07
C PRO A 213 27.81 4.20 3.43
N HIS A 214 26.98 3.92 4.45
CA HIS A 214 27.43 3.58 5.80
C HIS A 214 27.85 2.12 5.97
N ARG A 215 27.54 1.27 4.98
CA ARG A 215 27.98 -0.13 4.93
C ARG A 215 29.42 -0.27 4.41
N ASN A 216 29.84 0.66 3.55
CA ASN A 216 31.14 0.61 2.85
C ASN A 216 32.21 1.54 3.43
N THR A 217 31.87 2.34 4.44
CA THR A 217 32.82 3.23 5.12
C THR A 217 33.65 2.44 6.13
N ALA A 218 34.97 2.42 5.91
CA ALA A 218 36.00 1.73 6.71
C ALA A 218 36.50 2.58 7.87
#